data_AF-A0A4R3EPT3-F1
#
_entry.id   AF-A0A4R3EPT3-F1
#
_cell.length_a   1.000
_cell.length_b   1.000
_cell.length_c   1.000
_cell.angle_alpha   90.00
_cell.angle_beta   90.00
_cell.angle_gamma   90.00
#
_symmetry.space_group_name_H-M   'P 1'
#
loop_
_entity.id
_entity.type
_entity.pdbx_description
1 polymer ?
#
loop_
_entity_poly.entity_id
_entity_poly.type
_entity_poly.pdbx_seq_one_letter_code
_entity_poly.pdbx_strand_id
1 'polypeptide(L)'
;MIEAPHCGALAEMAWGAATGESDFLLCKFDLGVGGAIVRDSTVVRGVNGSAAEFGHIVWDPEGSHTDADAVPSAVAERLRR
;
A
#
# COMPACT_ATOMS: atom_id res chain seq x y z
N MET A 1 -9.90 8.81 8.10
CA MET A 1 -8.99 9.68 7.32
C MET A 1 -8.65 8.94 6.03
N ILE A 2 -8.48 9.61 4.88
CA ILE A 2 -8.08 8.93 3.63
C ILE A 2 -6.56 9.00 3.54
N GLU A 3 -5.88 7.86 3.53
CA GLU A 3 -4.42 7.78 3.41
C GLU A 3 -3.91 8.00 1.97
N ALA A 4 -2.62 8.34 1.83
CA ALA A 4 -1.96 8.58 0.55
C ALA A 4 -2.19 7.49 -0.53
N PRO A 5 -2.13 6.18 -0.24
CA PRO A 5 -2.35 5.15 -1.26
C PRO A 5 -3.79 5.12 -1.78
N HIS A 6 -4.80 5.51 -0.99
CA HIS A 6 -6.18 5.63 -1.47
C HIS A 6 -6.31 6.74 -2.53
N CYS A 7 -5.64 7.87 -2.33
CA CYS A 7 -5.56 8.93 -3.34
C CYS A 7 -4.83 8.46 -4.60
N GLY A 8 -3.77 7.66 -4.44
CA GLY A 8 -3.08 7.01 -5.55
C GLY A 8 -4.02 6.12 -6.36
N ALA A 9 -4.84 5.29 -5.71
CA ALA A 9 -5.77 4.41 -6.42
C ALA A 9 -6.85 5.19 -7.19
N LEU A 10 -7.33 6.31 -6.63
CA LEU A 10 -8.23 7.22 -7.34
C LEU A 10 -7.55 7.83 -8.59
N ALA A 11 -6.28 8.22 -8.47
CA ALA A 11 -5.52 8.76 -9.60
C ALA A 11 -5.30 7.70 -10.70
N GLU A 12 -4.97 6.46 -10.32
CA GLU A 12 -4.78 5.36 -11.27
C GLU A 12 -6.07 4.98 -12.00
N MET A 13 -7.23 5.06 -11.33
CA MET A 13 -8.54 4.86 -11.99
C MET A 13 -8.90 5.98 -12.97
N ALA A 14 -8.53 7.22 -12.63
CA ALA A 14 -8.95 8.38 -13.41
C ALA A 14 -8.06 8.61 -14.64
N TRP A 15 -6.74 8.39 -14.50
CA TRP A 15 -5.76 8.79 -15.51
C TRP A 15 -4.61 7.81 -15.69
N GLY A 16 -4.57 6.72 -14.92
CA GLY A 16 -3.43 5.82 -14.87
C GLY A 16 -3.74 4.43 -15.40
N ALA A 17 -2.97 3.46 -14.87
CA ALA A 17 -2.96 2.09 -15.36
C ALA A 17 -4.25 1.31 -15.05
N ALA A 18 -5.05 1.78 -14.09
CA ALA A 18 -6.31 1.14 -13.70
C ALA A 18 -7.55 1.77 -14.38
N THR A 19 -7.36 2.59 -15.42
CA THR A 19 -8.48 3.17 -16.16
C THR A 19 -9.34 2.08 -16.81
N GLY A 20 -10.61 2.03 -16.44
CA GLY A 20 -11.56 1.01 -16.94
C GLY A 20 -11.58 -0.30 -16.15
N GLU A 21 -10.69 -0.44 -15.15
CA GLU A 21 -10.68 -1.60 -14.27
C GLU A 21 -11.65 -1.39 -13.08
N SER A 22 -12.53 -2.36 -12.85
CA SER A 22 -13.46 -2.33 -11.71
C SER A 22 -12.81 -2.77 -10.41
N ASP A 23 -11.80 -3.64 -10.48
CA ASP A 23 -11.26 -4.37 -9.35
C ASP A 23 -9.75 -4.49 -9.46
N PHE A 24 -9.02 -3.86 -8.54
CA PHE A 24 -7.57 -3.93 -8.55
C PHE A 24 -6.98 -3.61 -7.18
N LEU A 25 -5.69 -3.90 -7.07
CA LEU A 25 -4.87 -3.57 -5.92
C LEU A 25 -3.82 -2.54 -6.32
N LEU A 26 -3.72 -1.46 -5.55
CA LEU A 26 -2.55 -0.58 -5.61
C LEU A 26 -1.60 -0.93 -4.47
N CYS A 27 -0.36 -1.26 -4.81
CA CYS A 27 0.74 -1.43 -3.86
C CYS A 27 1.75 -0.30 -4.05
N LYS A 28 1.94 0.52 -3.01
CA LYS A 28 2.93 1.59 -2.99
C LYS A 28 4.14 1.13 -2.18
N PHE A 29 5.32 1.17 -2.80
CA PHE A 29 6.62 0.96 -2.17
C PHE A 29 7.38 2.27 -2.14
N ASP A 30 7.61 2.81 -0.95
CA ASP A 30 8.30 4.09 -0.74
C ASP A 30 9.09 3.99 0.58
N LEU A 31 8.95 4.94 1.51
CA LEU A 31 9.48 4.82 2.88
C LEU A 31 8.94 3.60 3.64
N GLY A 32 7.77 3.10 3.26
CA GLY A 32 7.17 1.88 3.77
C GLY A 32 6.36 1.18 2.67
N VAL A 33 5.61 0.15 3.08
CA VAL A 33 4.66 -0.56 2.20
C VAL A 33 3.25 -0.16 2.60
N GLY A 34 2.50 0.40 1.66
CA GLY A 34 1.08 0.71 1.84
C GLY A 34 0.29 0.34 0.60
N GLY A 35 -1.04 0.38 0.68
CA GLY A 35 -1.84 0.10 -0.48
C GLY A 35 -3.28 0.54 -0.38
N ALA A 36 -4.02 0.21 -1.43
CA ALA A 36 -5.45 0.47 -1.54
C ALA A 36 -6.10 -0.68 -2.30
N ILE A 37 -7.26 -1.11 -1.82
CA ILE A 37 -8.11 -2.09 -2.49
C ILE A 37 -9.22 -1.32 -3.20
N VAL A 38 -9.42 -1.59 -4.48
CA VAL A 38 -10.58 -1.11 -5.22
C VAL A 38 -11.45 -2.31 -5.58
N ARG A 39 -12.75 -2.18 -5.29
CA ARG A 39 -13.77 -3.16 -5.63
C ARG A 39 -14.98 -2.41 -6.20
N ASP A 40 -15.52 -2.89 -7.32
CA ASP A 40 -16.66 -2.26 -8.00
C ASP A 40 -16.42 -0.75 -8.24
N SER A 41 -15.23 -0.40 -8.72
CA SER A 41 -14.75 0.97 -8.97
C SER A 41 -14.78 1.89 -7.74
N THR A 42 -14.81 1.32 -6.54
CA THR A 42 -14.85 2.05 -5.27
C THR A 42 -13.67 1.64 -4.40
N VAL A 43 -12.98 2.63 -3.84
CA VAL A 43 -11.92 2.39 -2.84
C VAL A 43 -12.54 1.82 -1.57
N VAL A 44 -12.11 0.61 -1.20
CA VAL A 44 -12.47 -0.05 0.05
C VAL A 44 -11.65 0.56 1.18
N ARG A 45 -12.32 1.22 2.12
CA ARG A 45 -11.67 1.92 3.26
C ARG A 45 -11.68 1.12 4.56
N GLY A 46 -12.52 0.08 4.65
CA GLY A 46 -12.77 -0.64 5.91
C GLY A 46 -13.52 0.22 6.95
N VAL A 47 -13.89 -0.40 8.08
CA VAL A 47 -14.75 0.24 9.11
C VAL A 47 -14.10 1.50 9.70
N ASN A 48 -12.78 1.49 9.89
CA ASN A 48 -12.04 2.59 10.51
C ASN A 48 -11.27 3.47 9.51
N GLY A 49 -11.32 3.15 8.21
CA GLY A 49 -10.54 3.86 7.19
C GLY A 49 -9.12 3.30 6.95
N SER A 50 -8.71 2.28 7.70
CA SER A 50 -7.38 1.64 7.65
C SER A 50 -7.36 0.32 6.87
N ALA A 51 -8.25 0.15 5.88
CA ALA A 51 -8.10 -1.00 4.98
C ALA A 51 -6.80 -0.87 4.16
N ALA A 52 -6.25 -2.02 3.76
CA ALA A 52 -5.08 -2.10 2.88
C ALA A 52 -3.75 -1.61 3.48
N GLU A 53 -3.59 -1.69 4.81
CA GLU A 53 -2.28 -1.52 5.49
C GLU A 53 -1.36 -2.74 5.28
N PHE A 54 -0.96 -2.98 4.03
CA PHE A 54 -0.16 -4.16 3.67
C PHE A 54 1.20 -4.22 4.36
N GLY A 55 1.79 -3.07 4.74
CA GLY A 55 3.07 -3.02 5.45
C GLY A 55 3.05 -3.61 6.86
N HIS A 56 1.86 -3.82 7.44
CA HIS A 56 1.69 -4.45 8.75
C HIS A 56 1.28 -5.92 8.66
N ILE A 57 1.15 -6.48 7.45
CA ILE A 57 0.92 -7.91 7.29
C ILE A 57 2.21 -8.65 7.69
N VAL A 58 2.09 -9.52 8.68
CA VAL A 58 3.21 -10.36 9.13
C VAL A 58 3.58 -11.33 8.01
N TRP A 59 4.75 -11.11 7.43
CA TRP A 59 5.33 -12.02 6.44
C TRP A 59 6.20 -13.11 7.07
N ASP A 60 6.96 -12.75 8.11
CA ASP A 60 7.83 -13.64 8.88
C ASP A 60 7.49 -13.54 10.37
N PRO A 61 6.85 -14.58 10.97
CA PRO A 61 6.48 -14.58 12.39
C PRO A 61 7.67 -14.50 13.35
N GLU A 62 8.86 -14.94 12.91
CA GLU A 62 10.09 -14.92 13.70
C GLU A 62 10.94 -13.67 13.40
N GLY A 63 10.45 -12.78 12.53
CA GLY A 63 11.13 -11.55 12.12
C GLY A 63 11.15 -10.46 13.20
N SER A 64 12.14 -9.57 13.12
CA SER A 64 12.22 -8.37 13.97
C SER A 64 10.99 -7.47 13.77
N HIS A 65 10.47 -6.89 14.85
CA HIS A 65 9.31 -5.98 14.80
C HIS A 65 9.57 -4.80 13.86
N THR A 66 8.65 -4.58 12.92
CA THR A 66 8.64 -3.42 12.03
C THR A 66 8.21 -2.20 12.83
N ASP A 67 9.17 -1.34 13.20
CA ASP A 67 8.86 0.04 13.58
C ASP A 67 8.27 0.75 12.35
N ALA A 68 7.13 1.44 12.52
CA ALA A 68 6.36 2.04 11.42
C ALA A 68 7.15 3.07 10.58
N ASP A 69 8.31 3.54 11.07
CA ASP A 69 9.18 4.53 10.44
C ASP A 69 10.57 4.00 10.07
N ALA A 70 10.87 2.72 10.34
CA ALA A 70 12.18 2.17 10.05
C ALA A 70 12.22 1.63 8.62
N VAL A 71 12.90 2.35 7.72
CA VAL A 71 13.51 1.71 6.55
C VAL A 71 14.43 0.62 7.10
N PRO A 72 14.17 -0.68 6.87
CA PRO A 72 15.12 -1.70 7.28
C PRO A 72 16.42 -1.38 6.57
N SER A 73 17.52 -1.21 7.33
CA SER A 73 18.85 -0.94 6.77
C SER A 73 19.23 -1.94 5.67
N ALA A 74 18.65 -3.15 5.71
CA ALA A 74 18.75 -4.18 4.69
C ALA A 74 18.14 -3.82 3.31
N VAL A 75 17.10 -2.98 3.24
CA VAL A 75 16.48 -2.55 1.97
C VAL A 75 17.30 -1.42 1.34
N ALA A 76 17.82 -0.50 2.15
CA ALA A 76 18.68 0.60 1.68
C ALA A 76 20.02 0.11 1.08
N GLU A 77 20.57 -1.00 1.57
CA GLU A 77 21.80 -1.59 1.00
C GLU A 77 21.59 -2.29 -0.34
N ARG A 78 20.38 -2.80 -0.61
CA ARG A 78 20.11 -3.64 -1.79
C ARG A 78 19.77 -2.85 -3.06
N LEU A 79 19.41 -1.58 -2.92
CA LEU A 79 19.18 -0.63 -4.02
C LEU A 79 20.46 0.11 -4.47
N ARG A 80 21.60 -0.17 -3.86
CA ARG A 80 22.93 0.34 -4.27
C ARG A 80 23.70 -0.62 -5.19
N ARG A 81 23.02 -1.57 -5.83
CA ARG A 81 23.60 -2.49 -6.83
C ARG A 81 22.83 -2.43 -8.13
#